data_AF-A0AAP6K0D5-F1
#
_entry.id   AF-A0AAP6K0D5-F1
#
_cell.length_a   1.000
_cell.length_b   1.000
_cell.length_c   1.000
_cell.angle_alpha   90.00
_cell.angle_beta   90.00
_cell.angle_gamma   90.00
#
_symmetry.space_group_name_H-M   'P 1'
#
loop_
_entity.id
_entity.type
_entity.pdbx_description
1 polymer ?
#
loop_
_entity_poly.entity_id
_entity_poly.type
_entity_poly.pdbx_seq_one_letter_code
_entity_poly.pdbx_strand_id
1 'polypeptide(L)'
;MRNNYEWQSYTCQPSQRHNDNINIYRVEFVKGDILTLEGKSASLPFGGSSGTWGYTPSAWTPQHGTPIGADVIYYAGYERKFYHLKVDFPIEEMKRAVDTTYQYDDDTHEKFSGLIFGFAPQGMVVVWKEYGVFRLELGRYQAVVIKDDKQLEERLFRSWSMNRQEVEERDFMPDASCAKWDMYRQRYTFRLKMENENPALRLFQYCFTNYNGEQDIIFIPQRPETTYDNRALPQILELDWETAAGENFRGNIFLNEKVIFEKFKNFKTEDKQEFEVKISKDNSVLELYLNNEPLEVDSVRIYKGSVSYKGSYHF
;
A
#
# COMPACT_ATOMS: atom_id res chain seq x y z
N MET A 1 27.67 -6.07 -17.46
CA MET A 1 26.72 -7.20 -17.32
C MET A 1 25.33 -6.59 -17.39
N ARG A 2 24.44 -7.08 -18.25
CA ARG A 2 23.05 -6.59 -18.31
C ARG A 2 22.33 -7.17 -17.10
N ASN A 3 22.11 -6.38 -16.05
CA ASN A 3 21.23 -6.78 -14.97
C ASN A 3 19.83 -6.95 -15.56
N ASN A 4 19.40 -8.21 -15.76
CA ASN A 4 18.01 -8.51 -16.02
C ASN A 4 17.30 -8.49 -14.68
N TYR A 5 16.95 -7.30 -14.19
CA TYR A 5 16.04 -7.18 -13.05
C TYR A 5 14.74 -7.87 -13.42
N GLU A 6 14.34 -8.84 -12.61
CA GLU A 6 13.10 -9.57 -12.73
C GLU A 6 12.14 -9.03 -11.66
N TRP A 7 10.95 -8.63 -12.08
CA TRP A 7 9.92 -8.06 -11.21
C TRP A 7 8.54 -8.41 -11.75
N GLN A 8 7.49 -8.20 -10.97
CA GLN A 8 6.11 -8.52 -11.34
C GLN A 8 5.23 -7.27 -11.38
N SER A 9 4.32 -7.24 -12.34
CA SER A 9 3.29 -6.21 -12.42
C SER A 9 2.04 -6.67 -11.69
N TYR A 10 1.43 -5.76 -10.96
CA TYR A 10 0.22 -6.00 -10.20
C TYR A 10 -0.79 -4.90 -10.45
N THR A 11 -2.05 -5.22 -10.25
CA THR A 11 -3.15 -4.27 -10.40
C THR A 11 -4.13 -4.46 -9.29
N CYS A 12 -4.55 -3.38 -8.63
CA CYS A 12 -5.49 -3.42 -7.53
C CYS A 12 -6.53 -2.30 -7.62
N GLN A 13 -7.50 -2.33 -6.72
CA GLN A 13 -8.55 -1.33 -6.60
C GLN A 13 -8.98 -1.23 -5.13
N PRO A 14 -9.70 -0.17 -4.75
CA PRO A 14 -10.30 -0.13 -3.44
C PRO A 14 -11.36 -1.22 -3.28
N SER A 15 -11.35 -1.85 -2.12
CA SER A 15 -12.36 -2.84 -1.74
C SER A 15 -13.64 -2.13 -1.33
N GLN A 16 -14.62 -2.08 -2.22
CA GLN A 16 -15.94 -1.54 -1.92
C GLN A 16 -17.01 -2.44 -2.55
N ARG A 17 -18.00 -2.80 -1.73
CA ARG A 17 -19.19 -3.52 -2.17
C ARG A 17 -20.26 -2.53 -2.63
N HIS A 18 -20.90 -2.84 -3.73
CA HIS A 18 -22.11 -2.18 -4.22
C HIS A 18 -23.07 -3.26 -4.72
N ASN A 19 -24.25 -3.36 -4.11
CA ASN A 19 -25.20 -4.45 -4.33
C ASN A 19 -24.52 -5.83 -4.12
N ASP A 20 -24.57 -6.71 -5.12
CA ASP A 20 -23.91 -8.02 -5.10
C ASP A 20 -22.47 -7.99 -5.61
N ASN A 21 -22.02 -6.88 -6.19
CA ASN A 21 -20.65 -6.72 -6.62
C ASN A 21 -19.75 -6.35 -5.42
N ILE A 22 -18.91 -7.29 -5.00
CA ILE A 22 -17.98 -7.12 -3.87
C ILE A 22 -16.73 -6.28 -4.22
N ASN A 23 -16.50 -5.99 -5.50
CA ASN A 23 -15.34 -5.26 -6.02
C ASN A 23 -15.78 -4.23 -7.06
N ILE A 24 -16.62 -3.27 -6.65
CA ILE A 24 -17.27 -2.33 -7.58
C ILE A 24 -16.27 -1.52 -8.42
N TYR A 25 -15.10 -1.23 -7.87
CA TYR A 25 -14.07 -0.45 -8.56
C TYR A 25 -13.15 -1.26 -9.47
N ARG A 26 -13.45 -2.53 -9.73
CA ARG A 26 -12.69 -3.33 -10.67
C ARG A 26 -12.75 -2.69 -12.06
N VAL A 27 -11.57 -2.58 -12.70
CA VAL A 27 -11.44 -2.11 -14.08
C VAL A 27 -11.03 -3.24 -15.00
N GLU A 28 -11.27 -3.06 -16.30
CA GLU A 28 -11.01 -4.07 -17.33
C GLU A 28 -10.06 -3.54 -18.40
N PHE A 29 -8.97 -4.25 -18.65
CA PHE A 29 -7.94 -3.78 -19.55
C PHE A 29 -8.26 -4.10 -21.02
N VAL A 30 -8.13 -3.09 -21.89
CA VAL A 30 -8.07 -3.25 -23.35
C VAL A 30 -6.62 -3.24 -23.84
N LYS A 31 -5.77 -2.48 -23.15
CA LYS A 31 -4.33 -2.34 -23.36
C LYS A 31 -3.66 -2.09 -22.01
N GLY A 32 -2.49 -2.67 -21.77
CA GLY A 32 -1.79 -2.54 -20.48
C GLY A 32 -0.28 -2.52 -20.62
N ASP A 33 0.26 -1.70 -21.52
CA ASP A 33 1.70 -1.68 -21.78
C ASP A 33 2.45 -0.94 -20.68
N ILE A 34 3.58 -1.49 -20.23
CA ILE A 34 4.55 -0.84 -19.35
C ILE A 34 5.80 -0.52 -20.18
N LEU A 35 6.19 0.75 -20.18
CA LEU A 35 7.35 1.24 -20.92
C LEU A 35 8.60 1.00 -20.09
N THR A 36 9.65 0.44 -20.71
CA THR A 36 10.93 0.19 -20.03
C THR A 36 12.07 0.93 -20.72
N LEU A 37 13.06 1.35 -19.93
CA LEU A 37 14.22 2.12 -20.40
C LEU A 37 15.01 1.36 -21.48
N GLU A 38 15.11 0.04 -21.34
CA GLU A 38 15.83 -0.83 -22.25
C GLU A 38 14.99 -1.28 -23.46
N GLY A 39 13.73 -0.82 -23.58
CA GLY A 39 12.82 -1.20 -24.65
C GLY A 39 12.36 -2.67 -24.58
N LYS A 40 12.44 -3.29 -23.39
CA LYS A 40 11.89 -4.62 -23.13
C LYS A 40 10.37 -4.55 -23.00
N SER A 41 9.70 -5.57 -23.52
CA SER A 41 8.25 -5.70 -23.35
C SER A 41 7.91 -5.98 -21.90
N ALA A 42 7.02 -5.17 -21.34
CA ALA A 42 6.38 -5.41 -20.06
C ALA A 42 4.90 -5.00 -20.12
N SER A 43 4.06 -5.65 -19.33
CA SER A 43 2.61 -5.38 -19.36
C SER A 43 1.93 -5.66 -18.02
N LEU A 44 0.79 -5.04 -17.80
CA LEU A 44 -0.13 -5.38 -16.71
C LEU A 44 -0.74 -6.79 -16.91
N PRO A 45 -1.18 -7.46 -15.82
CA PRO A 45 -1.95 -8.69 -15.91
C PRO A 45 -3.23 -8.54 -16.73
N PHE A 46 -3.48 -9.49 -17.63
CA PHE A 46 -4.73 -9.54 -18.39
C PHE A 46 -5.80 -10.25 -17.54
N GLY A 47 -6.94 -9.60 -17.31
CA GLY A 47 -7.98 -10.10 -16.38
C GLY A 47 -8.58 -9.04 -15.45
N GLY A 48 -8.27 -7.76 -15.68
CA GLY A 48 -8.77 -6.64 -14.88
C GLY A 48 -8.07 -6.52 -13.52
N SER A 49 -8.41 -5.49 -12.76
CA SER A 49 -7.77 -5.24 -11.47
C SER A 49 -8.27 -6.20 -10.37
N SER A 50 -7.41 -6.57 -9.42
CA SER A 50 -7.75 -7.48 -8.31
C SER A 50 -7.01 -7.13 -7.00
N GLY A 51 -7.56 -7.54 -5.86
CA GLY A 51 -6.96 -7.22 -4.56
C GLY A 51 -7.51 -5.94 -3.95
N THR A 52 -6.79 -5.41 -2.98
CA THR A 52 -7.19 -4.27 -2.15
C THR A 52 -6.26 -3.08 -2.39
N TRP A 53 -6.63 -1.89 -1.91
CA TRP A 53 -5.89 -0.67 -2.20
C TRP A 53 -4.40 -0.78 -1.79
N GLY A 54 -3.50 -0.73 -2.77
CA GLY A 54 -2.06 -0.90 -2.62
C GLY A 54 -1.55 -2.33 -2.48
N TYR A 55 -2.41 -3.36 -2.45
CA TYR A 55 -2.01 -4.76 -2.23
C TYR A 55 -2.74 -5.74 -3.14
N THR A 56 -2.02 -6.73 -3.68
CA THR A 56 -2.65 -7.93 -4.24
C THR A 56 -1.75 -9.14 -4.04
N PRO A 57 -2.30 -10.30 -3.66
CA PRO A 57 -1.54 -11.55 -3.56
C PRO A 57 -1.31 -12.21 -4.93
N SER A 58 -1.92 -11.70 -5.99
CA SER A 58 -1.93 -12.32 -7.30
C SER A 58 -0.89 -11.69 -8.22
N ALA A 59 0.25 -12.37 -8.32
CA ALA A 59 1.32 -12.06 -9.25
C ALA A 59 0.96 -12.35 -10.71
N TRP A 60 1.52 -11.56 -11.62
CA TRP A 60 1.54 -11.85 -13.05
C TRP A 60 2.82 -12.61 -13.47
N THR A 61 3.01 -12.81 -14.77
CA THR A 61 4.27 -13.35 -15.29
C THR A 61 5.43 -12.40 -14.99
N PRO A 62 6.65 -12.92 -14.77
CA PRO A 62 7.83 -12.08 -14.60
C PRO A 62 8.00 -11.09 -15.76
N GLN A 63 8.39 -9.87 -15.40
CA GLN A 63 8.67 -8.73 -16.27
C GLN A 63 10.15 -8.35 -16.14
N HIS A 64 10.66 -7.61 -17.12
CA HIS A 64 12.07 -7.26 -17.18
C HIS A 64 12.33 -5.83 -17.63
N GLY A 65 13.47 -5.28 -17.20
CA GLY A 65 13.89 -3.92 -17.54
C GLY A 65 13.48 -2.90 -16.48
N THR A 66 13.96 -1.67 -16.62
CA THR A 66 13.68 -0.57 -15.72
C THR A 66 12.38 0.11 -16.17
N PRO A 67 11.26 0.00 -15.43
CA PRO A 67 10.01 0.63 -15.84
C PRO A 67 10.11 2.15 -15.74
N ILE A 68 9.74 2.85 -16.81
CA ILE A 68 9.83 4.31 -16.95
C ILE A 68 8.52 4.96 -17.36
N GLY A 69 7.43 4.19 -17.45
CA GLY A 69 6.12 4.73 -17.78
C GLY A 69 5.09 3.63 -18.06
N ALA A 70 3.88 4.05 -18.40
CA ALA A 70 2.79 3.16 -18.74
C ALA A 70 1.87 3.77 -19.80
N ASP A 71 1.32 2.91 -20.67
CA ASP A 71 0.31 3.24 -21.68
C ASP A 71 -0.82 2.20 -21.60
N VAL A 72 -1.85 2.56 -20.83
CA VAL A 72 -2.91 1.65 -20.37
C VAL A 72 -4.26 2.21 -20.80
N ILE A 73 -5.07 1.38 -21.45
CA ILE A 73 -6.47 1.68 -21.77
C ILE A 73 -7.33 0.68 -21.00
N TYR A 74 -8.27 1.19 -20.21
CA TYR A 74 -9.16 0.37 -19.41
C TYR A 74 -10.60 0.89 -19.40
N TYR A 75 -11.54 0.00 -19.10
CA TYR A 75 -12.94 0.29 -18.90
C TYR A 75 -13.28 0.25 -17.41
N ALA A 76 -13.94 1.30 -16.92
CA ALA A 76 -14.48 1.39 -15.57
C ALA A 76 -16.00 1.25 -15.64
N GLY A 77 -16.51 0.04 -15.37
CA GLY A 77 -17.95 -0.27 -15.44
C GLY A 77 -18.81 0.63 -14.56
N TYR A 78 -18.30 0.92 -13.36
CA TYR A 78 -18.96 1.78 -12.37
C TYR A 78 -19.11 3.25 -12.79
N GLU A 79 -18.35 3.71 -13.79
CA GLU A 79 -18.51 5.05 -14.39
C GLU A 79 -18.98 5.00 -15.85
N ARG A 80 -19.14 3.80 -16.42
CA ARG A 80 -19.43 3.56 -17.83
C ARG A 80 -18.46 4.28 -18.79
N LYS A 81 -17.17 4.35 -18.45
CA LYS A 81 -16.16 5.10 -19.23
C LYS A 81 -14.95 4.26 -19.58
N PHE A 82 -14.40 4.54 -20.76
CA PHE A 82 -13.03 4.15 -21.09
C PHE A 82 -12.07 5.27 -20.70
N TYR A 83 -10.94 4.88 -20.12
CA TYR A 83 -9.87 5.76 -19.70
C TYR A 83 -8.57 5.39 -20.38
N HIS A 84 -7.76 6.41 -20.69
CA HIS A 84 -6.40 6.28 -21.17
C HIS A 84 -5.43 6.87 -20.14
N LEU A 85 -4.61 6.02 -19.52
CA LEU A 85 -3.45 6.44 -18.77
C LEU A 85 -2.23 6.40 -19.70
N LYS A 86 -1.62 7.55 -19.95
CA LYS A 86 -0.33 7.64 -20.62
C LYS A 86 0.59 8.51 -19.78
N VAL A 87 1.63 7.90 -19.20
CA VAL A 87 2.45 8.56 -18.20
C VAL A 87 3.89 8.10 -18.22
N ASP A 88 4.79 9.03 -17.90
CA ASP A 88 6.21 8.76 -17.69
C ASP A 88 6.51 8.78 -16.18
N PHE A 89 7.35 7.85 -15.73
CA PHE A 89 7.89 7.79 -14.37
C PHE A 89 9.24 8.50 -14.30
N PRO A 90 9.62 9.07 -13.14
CA PRO A 90 10.92 9.71 -12.99
C PRO A 90 12.06 8.69 -13.18
N ILE A 91 12.81 8.80 -14.28
CA ILE A 91 13.83 7.82 -14.68
C ILE A 91 14.86 7.56 -13.57
N GLU A 92 15.38 8.62 -12.96
CA GLU A 92 16.39 8.50 -11.91
C GLU A 92 15.84 7.87 -10.62
N GLU A 93 14.55 8.06 -10.34
CA GLU A 93 13.90 7.35 -9.23
C GLU A 93 13.76 5.87 -9.53
N MET A 94 13.35 5.50 -10.75
CA MET A 94 13.16 4.10 -11.13
C MET A 94 14.48 3.34 -11.24
N LYS A 95 15.57 3.99 -11.70
CA LYS A 95 16.92 3.43 -11.62
C LYS A 95 17.32 3.15 -10.17
N ARG A 96 17.12 4.11 -9.26
CA ARG A 96 17.37 3.90 -7.84
C ARG A 96 16.51 2.78 -7.28
N ALA A 97 15.24 2.71 -7.66
CA ALA A 97 14.31 1.69 -7.19
C ALA A 97 14.79 0.28 -7.53
N VAL A 98 15.14 0.01 -8.80
CA VAL A 98 15.60 -1.34 -9.21
C VAL A 98 16.94 -1.74 -8.58
N ASP A 99 17.75 -0.76 -8.16
CA ASP A 99 19.02 -0.99 -7.45
C ASP A 99 18.88 -1.04 -5.92
N THR A 100 17.73 -0.65 -5.38
CA THR A 100 17.51 -0.56 -3.93
C THR A 100 17.27 -1.95 -3.35
N THR A 101 17.85 -2.18 -2.18
CA THR A 101 17.65 -3.37 -1.36
C THR A 101 17.31 -2.91 0.06
N TYR A 102 16.21 -3.41 0.60
CA TYR A 102 15.79 -3.19 1.99
C TYR A 102 16.18 -4.40 2.83
N GLN A 103 16.60 -4.16 4.07
CA GLN A 103 16.79 -5.23 5.04
C GLN A 103 15.44 -5.53 5.69
N TYR A 104 14.98 -6.79 5.63
CA TYR A 104 13.73 -7.23 6.28
C TYR A 104 14.00 -7.78 7.68
N ASP A 105 14.98 -8.68 7.79
CA ASP A 105 15.47 -9.22 9.07
C ASP A 105 17.01 -9.29 9.04
N ASP A 106 17.62 -9.94 10.04
CA ASP A 106 19.08 -10.03 10.16
C ASP A 106 19.76 -10.73 8.96
N ASP A 107 19.06 -11.62 8.26
CA ASP A 107 19.60 -12.45 7.18
C ASP A 107 18.91 -12.19 5.83
N THR A 108 17.70 -11.65 5.85
CA THR A 108 16.83 -11.48 4.68
C THR A 108 16.85 -10.05 4.17
N HIS A 109 17.04 -9.92 2.86
CA HIS A 109 17.04 -8.66 2.15
C HIS A 109 16.03 -8.69 1.00
N GLU A 110 15.20 -7.67 0.93
CA GLU A 110 14.18 -7.49 -0.08
C GLU A 110 14.67 -6.56 -1.20
N LYS A 111 14.56 -7.03 -2.43
CA LYS A 111 14.90 -6.26 -3.63
C LYS A 111 13.64 -5.82 -4.33
N PHE A 112 13.78 -4.91 -5.29
CA PHE A 112 12.66 -4.50 -6.14
C PHE A 112 12.00 -5.72 -6.77
N SER A 113 10.76 -5.99 -6.37
CA SER A 113 10.00 -7.18 -6.75
C SER A 113 8.84 -6.83 -7.66
N GLY A 114 8.38 -5.58 -7.69
CA GLY A 114 7.25 -5.24 -8.56
C GLY A 114 6.77 -3.80 -8.59
N LEU A 115 5.78 -3.60 -9.47
CA LEU A 115 4.96 -2.38 -9.55
C LEU A 115 3.50 -2.72 -9.39
N ILE A 116 2.82 -2.01 -8.49
CA ILE A 116 1.40 -2.17 -8.23
C ILE A 116 0.65 -0.95 -8.78
N PHE A 117 -0.34 -1.17 -9.64
CA PHE A 117 -1.20 -0.13 -10.22
C PHE A 117 -2.58 -0.16 -9.56
N GLY A 118 -2.90 0.83 -8.75
CA GLY A 118 -4.19 0.99 -8.08
C GLY A 118 -5.13 1.89 -8.86
N PHE A 119 -6.24 1.33 -9.32
CA PHE A 119 -7.27 2.05 -10.07
C PHE A 119 -8.39 2.49 -9.14
N ALA A 120 -8.69 3.78 -9.14
CA ALA A 120 -9.75 4.40 -8.38
C ALA A 120 -10.65 5.26 -9.29
N PRO A 121 -11.82 5.70 -8.80
CA PRO A 121 -12.76 6.48 -9.61
C PRO A 121 -12.17 7.72 -10.25
N GLN A 122 -12.91 8.27 -11.22
CA GLN A 122 -12.57 9.53 -11.88
C GLN A 122 -11.21 9.47 -12.58
N GLY A 123 -10.76 8.28 -12.98
CA GLY A 123 -9.49 8.07 -13.68
C GLY A 123 -8.25 8.15 -12.79
N MET A 124 -8.37 8.14 -11.46
CA MET A 124 -7.21 8.11 -10.58
C MET A 124 -6.45 6.79 -10.72
N VAL A 125 -5.13 6.88 -10.87
CA VAL A 125 -4.23 5.73 -10.79
C VAL A 125 -3.08 6.03 -9.83
N VAL A 126 -2.89 5.22 -8.80
CA VAL A 126 -1.73 5.31 -7.90
C VAL A 126 -0.80 4.15 -8.19
N VAL A 127 0.51 4.39 -8.25
CA VAL A 127 1.51 3.35 -8.48
C VAL A 127 2.37 3.20 -7.25
N TRP A 128 2.64 1.96 -6.83
CA TRP A 128 3.59 1.64 -5.76
C TRP A 128 4.73 0.77 -6.29
N LYS A 129 5.93 1.00 -5.74
CA LYS A 129 7.10 0.12 -5.85
C LYS A 129 7.01 -0.92 -4.74
N GLU A 130 7.19 -2.18 -5.10
CA GLU A 130 7.19 -3.30 -4.16
C GLU A 130 8.62 -3.85 -3.99
N TYR A 131 8.97 -4.17 -2.73
CA TYR A 131 10.19 -4.89 -2.37
C TYR A 131 9.79 -5.99 -1.38
N GLY A 132 9.26 -7.10 -1.88
CA GLY A 132 8.68 -8.17 -1.06
C GLY A 132 7.57 -7.62 -0.15
N VAL A 133 7.89 -7.47 1.14
CA VAL A 133 6.95 -6.97 2.16
C VAL A 133 6.87 -5.43 2.25
N PHE A 134 7.77 -4.69 1.59
CA PHE A 134 7.75 -3.23 1.56
C PHE A 134 6.97 -2.72 0.36
N ARG A 135 6.16 -1.68 0.57
CA ARG A 135 5.38 -1.03 -0.49
C ARG A 135 5.45 0.48 -0.32
N LEU A 136 6.00 1.16 -1.33
CA LEU A 136 6.23 2.60 -1.31
C LEU A 136 5.54 3.26 -2.49
N GLU A 137 4.82 4.36 -2.25
CA GLU A 137 4.15 5.09 -3.31
C GLU A 137 5.19 5.69 -4.28
N LEU A 138 5.03 5.42 -5.57
CA LEU A 138 5.76 6.08 -6.65
C LEU A 138 5.07 7.39 -7.04
N GLY A 139 3.74 7.37 -7.15
CA GLY A 139 2.97 8.58 -7.38
C GLY A 139 1.51 8.33 -7.75
N ARG A 140 0.76 9.45 -7.80
CA ARG A 140 -0.63 9.52 -8.25
C ARG A 140 -0.71 10.19 -9.61
N TYR A 141 -1.36 9.50 -10.52
CA TYR A 141 -1.52 9.87 -11.92
C TYR A 141 -3.00 9.96 -12.27
N GLN A 142 -3.27 10.57 -13.42
CA GLN A 142 -4.62 10.86 -13.88
C GLN A 142 -4.81 10.35 -15.30
N ALA A 143 -5.69 9.36 -15.45
CA ALA A 143 -6.15 8.89 -16.74
C ALA A 143 -7.20 9.86 -17.32
N VAL A 144 -7.26 9.93 -18.65
CA VAL A 144 -8.17 10.81 -19.39
C VAL A 144 -9.30 10.00 -20.00
N VAL A 145 -10.52 10.52 -19.93
CA VAL A 145 -11.69 9.88 -20.56
C VAL A 145 -11.53 9.86 -22.08
N ILE A 146 -11.71 8.69 -22.68
CA ILE A 146 -11.77 8.51 -24.13
C ILE A 146 -13.21 8.80 -24.58
N LYS A 147 -13.40 9.84 -25.40
CA LYS A 147 -14.74 10.27 -25.85
C LYS A 147 -15.30 9.43 -27.00
N ASP A 148 -14.44 9.04 -27.94
CA ASP A 148 -14.81 8.18 -29.06
C ASP A 148 -14.31 6.76 -28.77
N ASP A 149 -15.16 5.97 -28.10
CA ASP A 149 -14.80 4.67 -27.54
C ASP A 149 -15.47 3.48 -28.25
N LYS A 150 -16.18 3.71 -29.36
CA LYS A 150 -16.95 2.65 -30.06
C LYS A 150 -16.12 1.42 -30.41
N GLN A 151 -14.92 1.61 -30.96
CA GLN A 151 -14.04 0.50 -31.30
C GLN A 151 -13.51 -0.23 -30.06
N LEU A 152 -13.30 0.49 -28.95
CA LEU A 152 -12.87 -0.09 -27.68
C LEU A 152 -13.99 -0.91 -27.04
N GLU A 153 -15.23 -0.39 -27.10
CA GLU A 153 -16.44 -1.09 -26.69
C GLU A 153 -16.62 -2.37 -27.48
N GLU A 154 -16.65 -2.29 -28.81
CA GLU A 154 -16.77 -3.47 -29.68
C GLU A 154 -15.69 -4.50 -29.37
N ARG A 155 -14.43 -4.07 -29.19
CA ARG A 155 -13.32 -4.97 -28.88
C ARG A 155 -13.47 -5.64 -27.51
N LEU A 156 -13.79 -4.87 -26.47
CA LEU A 156 -13.87 -5.38 -25.10
C LEU A 156 -15.05 -6.34 -24.95
N PHE A 157 -16.24 -5.93 -25.41
CA PHE A 157 -17.48 -6.67 -25.19
C PHE A 157 -17.66 -7.84 -26.15
N ARG A 158 -16.90 -7.93 -27.26
CA ARG A 158 -16.98 -9.07 -28.19
C ARG A 158 -16.75 -10.43 -27.53
N SER A 159 -15.94 -10.51 -26.49
CA SER A 159 -15.66 -11.76 -25.76
C SER A 159 -16.39 -11.86 -24.42
N TRP A 160 -17.27 -10.91 -24.10
CA TRP A 160 -18.00 -10.87 -22.83
C TRP A 160 -19.39 -11.48 -22.99
N SER A 161 -19.90 -12.06 -21.90
CA SER A 161 -21.28 -12.53 -21.85
C SER A 161 -22.30 -11.42 -21.66
N MET A 162 -21.85 -10.22 -21.28
CA MET A 162 -22.67 -9.03 -21.06
C MET A 162 -22.27 -7.95 -22.07
N ASN A 163 -23.20 -7.06 -22.39
CA ASN A 163 -22.97 -5.83 -23.13
C ASN A 163 -22.81 -4.63 -22.17
N ARG A 164 -22.51 -3.44 -22.73
CA ARG A 164 -22.26 -2.22 -21.95
C ARG A 164 -23.45 -1.78 -21.10
N GLN A 165 -24.68 -1.97 -21.60
CA GLN A 165 -25.91 -1.61 -20.89
C GLN A 165 -26.14 -2.56 -19.70
N GLU A 166 -25.94 -3.87 -19.88
CA GLU A 166 -26.07 -4.83 -18.78
C GLU A 166 -25.02 -4.58 -17.67
N VAL A 167 -23.80 -4.16 -18.03
CA VAL A 167 -22.79 -3.77 -17.03
C VAL A 167 -23.18 -2.49 -16.31
N GLU A 168 -23.75 -1.50 -17.02
CA GLU A 168 -24.28 -0.28 -16.41
C GLU A 168 -25.38 -0.59 -15.39
N GLU A 169 -26.35 -1.44 -15.75
CA GLU A 169 -27.43 -1.86 -14.85
C GLU A 169 -26.90 -2.56 -13.57
N ARG A 170 -25.78 -3.27 -13.68
CA ARG A 170 -25.14 -3.98 -12.55
C ARG A 170 -24.29 -3.07 -11.66
N ASP A 171 -23.46 -2.22 -12.26
CA ASP A 171 -22.32 -1.59 -11.58
C ASP A 171 -22.36 -0.07 -11.50
N PHE A 172 -23.23 0.60 -12.28
CA PHE A 172 -23.14 2.05 -12.42
C PHE A 172 -23.34 2.78 -11.09
N MET A 173 -22.34 3.60 -10.74
CA MET A 173 -22.29 4.35 -9.50
C MET A 173 -21.97 5.82 -9.82
N PRO A 174 -22.99 6.67 -10.02
CA PRO A 174 -22.80 8.04 -10.49
C PRO A 174 -22.00 8.92 -9.51
N ASP A 175 -22.04 8.58 -8.22
CA ASP A 175 -21.35 9.33 -7.16
C ASP A 175 -19.94 8.78 -6.84
N ALA A 176 -19.41 7.89 -7.69
CA ALA A 176 -18.06 7.37 -7.54
C ALA A 176 -17.02 8.52 -7.54
N SER A 177 -16.18 8.56 -6.51
CA SER A 177 -15.23 9.65 -6.28
C SER A 177 -13.88 9.14 -5.79
N CYS A 178 -12.81 9.82 -6.21
CA CYS A 178 -11.45 9.52 -5.75
C CYS A 178 -11.06 10.27 -4.46
N ALA A 179 -11.93 11.14 -3.94
CA ALA A 179 -11.63 12.03 -2.81
C ALA A 179 -11.14 11.29 -1.55
N LYS A 180 -11.72 10.12 -1.26
CA LYS A 180 -11.31 9.28 -0.13
C LYS A 180 -9.85 8.81 -0.27
N TRP A 181 -9.45 8.41 -1.47
CA TRP A 181 -8.10 7.92 -1.74
C TRP A 181 -7.09 9.07 -1.80
N ASP A 182 -7.49 10.24 -2.29
CA ASP A 182 -6.67 11.46 -2.16
C ASP A 182 -6.47 11.87 -0.69
N MET A 183 -7.50 11.76 0.15
CA MET A 183 -7.40 12.00 1.60
C MET A 183 -6.38 11.05 2.24
N TYR A 184 -6.42 9.76 1.92
CA TYR A 184 -5.50 8.77 2.48
C TYR A 184 -4.02 9.02 2.14
N ARG A 185 -3.76 9.68 1.01
CA ARG A 185 -2.41 10.04 0.57
C ARG A 185 -1.85 11.27 1.26
N GLN A 186 -2.64 11.98 2.06
CA GLN A 186 -2.13 13.09 2.87
C GLN A 186 -1.02 12.58 3.80
N ARG A 187 0.06 13.33 3.89
CA ARG A 187 1.23 12.95 4.67
C ARG A 187 1.48 13.93 5.81
N TYR A 188 1.86 13.35 6.95
CA TYR A 188 2.10 14.03 8.20
C TYR A 188 3.47 13.64 8.72
N THR A 189 4.11 14.53 9.48
CA THR A 189 5.39 14.23 10.11
C THR A 189 5.15 13.68 11.49
N PHE A 190 5.42 12.39 11.68
CA PHE A 190 5.30 11.77 13.00
C PHE A 190 6.40 10.75 13.26
N ARG A 191 6.56 10.41 14.55
CA ARG A 191 7.40 9.32 15.02
C ARG A 191 6.62 8.38 15.92
N LEU A 192 7.18 7.20 16.15
CA LEU A 192 6.72 6.26 17.15
C LEU A 192 7.68 6.24 18.35
N LYS A 193 7.12 6.24 19.55
CA LYS A 193 7.83 6.05 20.81
C LYS A 193 7.20 4.88 21.56
N MET A 194 8.03 3.98 22.07
CA MET A 194 7.58 2.84 22.87
C MET A 194 8.06 2.95 24.31
N GLU A 195 7.16 2.63 25.23
CA GLU A 195 7.40 2.67 26.67
C GLU A 195 6.90 1.38 27.32
N ASN A 196 7.67 0.86 28.27
CA ASN A 196 7.30 -0.24 29.15
C ASN A 196 7.95 0.02 30.52
N GLU A 197 7.26 -0.31 31.61
CA GLU A 197 7.81 -0.19 32.96
C GLU A 197 8.97 -1.17 33.23
N ASN A 198 9.08 -2.23 32.44
CA ASN A 198 10.16 -3.19 32.51
C ASN A 198 11.42 -2.63 31.83
N PRO A 199 12.52 -2.39 32.57
CA PRO A 199 13.75 -1.81 32.01
C PRO A 199 14.47 -2.76 31.03
N ALA A 200 14.07 -4.03 30.96
CA ALA A 200 14.60 -5.01 30.03
C ALA A 200 13.90 -5.00 28.65
N LEU A 201 12.98 -4.05 28.39
CA LEU A 201 12.30 -3.92 27.10
C LEU A 201 13.30 -3.84 25.93
N ARG A 202 13.10 -4.72 24.96
CA ARG A 202 13.77 -4.70 23.65
C ARG A 202 12.72 -4.62 22.57
N LEU A 203 12.79 -3.58 21.74
CA LEU A 203 11.97 -3.41 20.53
C LEU A 203 12.79 -3.84 19.32
N PHE A 204 12.27 -4.76 18.51
CA PHE A 204 12.98 -5.33 17.37
C PHE A 204 12.44 -4.85 16.03
N GLN A 205 11.12 -4.75 15.92
CA GLN A 205 10.47 -4.37 14.68
C GLN A 205 9.25 -3.51 14.98
N TYR A 206 9.02 -2.52 14.11
CA TYR A 206 7.70 -1.94 13.92
C TYR A 206 7.35 -1.91 12.44
N CYS A 207 6.06 -2.03 12.13
CA CYS A 207 5.53 -1.97 10.79
C CYS A 207 4.30 -1.05 10.78
N PHE A 208 4.27 -0.15 9.80
CA PHE A 208 3.08 0.63 9.49
C PHE A 208 2.45 0.06 8.22
N THR A 209 1.22 -0.43 8.33
CA THR A 209 0.34 -0.67 7.18
C THR A 209 -0.57 0.55 7.04
N ASN A 210 -0.38 1.34 5.97
CA ASN A 210 -1.00 2.65 5.80
C ASN A 210 -2.28 2.63 4.98
N TYR A 211 -3.16 3.60 5.23
CA TYR A 211 -4.42 3.75 4.49
C TYR A 211 -4.20 4.02 2.99
N ASN A 212 -3.11 4.67 2.60
CA ASN A 212 -2.76 4.86 1.18
C ASN A 212 -2.19 3.60 0.52
N GLY A 213 -2.10 2.47 1.23
CA GLY A 213 -1.58 1.22 0.72
C GLY A 213 -0.06 1.06 0.84
N GLU A 214 0.67 2.05 1.36
CA GLU A 214 2.07 1.88 1.72
C GLU A 214 2.24 0.90 2.88
N GLN A 215 3.33 0.16 2.89
CA GLN A 215 3.74 -0.70 3.98
C GLN A 215 5.23 -0.54 4.21
N ASP A 216 5.56 -0.03 5.39
CA ASP A 216 6.94 0.22 5.80
C ASP A 216 7.27 -0.67 6.98
N ILE A 217 8.17 -1.62 6.78
CA ILE A 217 8.74 -2.44 7.85
C ILE A 217 10.09 -1.86 8.20
N ILE A 218 10.31 -1.48 9.45
CA ILE A 218 11.58 -0.87 9.83
C ILE A 218 12.25 -1.72 10.89
N PHE A 219 13.37 -2.31 10.48
CA PHE A 219 14.32 -2.96 11.36
C PHE A 219 15.34 -1.93 11.84
N ILE A 220 15.47 -1.74 13.15
CA ILE A 220 16.43 -0.79 13.75
C ILE A 220 17.16 -1.51 14.88
N PRO A 221 18.46 -1.25 15.12
CA PRO A 221 19.03 -1.56 16.44
C PRO A 221 18.11 -0.99 17.53
N GLN A 222 18.00 -1.67 18.67
CA GLN A 222 17.07 -1.31 19.75
C GLN A 222 17.09 0.19 20.08
N ARG A 223 15.98 0.88 19.79
CA ARG A 223 15.77 2.30 20.14
C ARG A 223 14.36 2.47 20.70
N PRO A 224 14.17 3.27 21.77
CA PRO A 224 12.86 3.51 22.36
C PRO A 224 11.98 4.45 21.51
N GLU A 225 12.54 5.08 20.47
CA GLU A 225 11.84 5.99 19.57
C GLU A 225 12.42 5.99 18.16
N THR A 226 11.55 6.27 17.17
CA THR A 226 11.91 6.40 15.76
C THR A 226 12.27 7.85 15.41
N THR A 227 12.80 8.06 14.21
CA THR A 227 12.90 9.40 13.64
C THR A 227 11.52 9.95 13.30
N TYR A 228 11.41 11.28 13.28
CA TYR A 228 10.26 11.96 12.68
C TYR A 228 10.36 11.84 11.17
N ASP A 229 9.40 11.18 10.56
CA ASP A 229 9.35 10.95 9.13
C ASP A 229 8.00 11.40 8.56
N ASN A 230 8.03 11.83 7.31
CA ASN A 230 6.85 12.25 6.57
C ASN A 230 6.16 11.02 5.98
N ARG A 231 5.00 10.63 6.53
CA ARG A 231 4.30 9.38 6.23
C ARG A 231 2.79 9.57 6.08
N ALA A 232 2.15 8.68 5.33
CA ALA A 232 0.70 8.53 5.35
C ALA A 232 0.25 7.93 6.70
N LEU A 233 -1.03 8.12 7.04
CA LEU A 233 -1.57 7.62 8.30
C LEU A 233 -1.71 6.09 8.31
N PRO A 234 -1.35 5.42 9.42
CA PRO A 234 -1.44 3.98 9.53
C PRO A 234 -2.87 3.51 9.79
N GLN A 235 -3.25 2.41 9.14
CA GLN A 235 -4.41 1.58 9.49
C GLN A 235 -4.04 0.59 10.60
N ILE A 236 -2.82 0.03 10.54
CA ILE A 236 -2.32 -0.94 11.51
C ILE A 236 -0.90 -0.55 11.91
N LEU A 237 -0.66 -0.52 13.22
CA LEU A 237 0.67 -0.48 13.80
C LEU A 237 0.99 -1.87 14.37
N GLU A 238 2.02 -2.51 13.82
CA GLU A 238 2.50 -3.81 14.26
C GLU A 238 3.87 -3.68 14.93
N LEU A 239 4.09 -4.39 16.03
CA LEU A 239 5.24 -4.22 16.91
C LEU A 239 5.72 -5.57 17.45
N ASP A 240 7.03 -5.78 17.45
CA ASP A 240 7.65 -6.94 18.07
C ASP A 240 8.60 -6.53 19.19
N TRP A 241 8.33 -7.04 20.39
CA TRP A 241 9.13 -6.74 21.56
C TRP A 241 9.39 -7.96 22.45
N GLU A 242 10.40 -7.83 23.29
CA GLU A 242 10.71 -8.77 24.37
C GLU A 242 10.99 -8.04 25.68
N THR A 243 10.73 -8.73 26.78
CA THR A 243 11.05 -8.23 28.13
C THR A 243 11.95 -9.17 28.93
N ALA A 244 12.06 -10.44 28.54
CA ALA A 244 12.96 -11.44 29.10
C ALA A 244 13.06 -12.67 28.18
N ALA A 245 13.91 -13.64 28.53
CA ALA A 245 13.96 -14.94 27.87
C ALA A 245 12.60 -15.66 28.02
N GLY A 246 12.03 -16.15 26.92
CA GLY A 246 10.68 -16.74 26.93
C GLY A 246 9.53 -15.73 26.74
N GLU A 247 9.81 -14.44 26.84
CA GLU A 247 8.81 -13.36 26.80
C GLU A 247 8.91 -12.56 25.51
N ASN A 248 8.52 -13.17 24.39
CA ASN A 248 8.51 -12.54 23.08
C ASN A 248 7.08 -12.38 22.54
N PHE A 249 6.76 -11.18 22.07
CA PHE A 249 5.40 -10.79 21.73
C PHE A 249 5.34 -10.08 20.37
N ARG A 250 4.18 -10.21 19.71
CA ARG A 250 3.74 -9.37 18.60
C ARG A 250 2.45 -8.67 18.97
N GLY A 251 2.41 -7.36 18.78
CA GLY A 251 1.24 -6.52 19.06
C GLY A 251 0.76 -5.83 17.81
N ASN A 252 -0.54 -5.89 17.56
CA ASN A 252 -1.19 -5.21 16.45
C ASN A 252 -2.24 -4.24 17.01
N ILE A 253 -2.09 -2.96 16.69
CA ILE A 253 -3.05 -1.90 16.99
C ILE A 253 -3.78 -1.56 15.69
N PHE A 254 -5.10 -1.71 15.67
CA PHE A 254 -5.94 -1.37 14.52
C PHE A 254 -6.54 0.02 14.75
N LEU A 255 -6.09 1.00 13.98
CA LEU A 255 -6.50 2.39 14.15
C LEU A 255 -7.87 2.63 13.52
N ASN A 256 -8.69 3.45 14.18
CA ASN A 256 -9.98 3.85 13.68
C ASN A 256 -9.84 4.98 12.65
N GLU A 257 -10.32 4.75 11.42
CA GLU A 257 -10.20 5.69 10.30
C GLU A 257 -10.78 7.07 10.65
N LYS A 258 -11.99 7.11 11.21
CA LYS A 258 -12.67 8.39 11.48
C LYS A 258 -11.95 9.17 12.56
N VAL A 259 -11.53 8.50 13.64
CA VAL A 259 -10.84 9.13 14.76
C VAL A 259 -9.50 9.69 14.32
N ILE A 260 -8.68 8.91 13.61
CA ILE A 260 -7.33 9.35 13.27
C ILE A 260 -7.34 10.49 12.25
N PHE A 261 -8.16 10.42 11.19
CA PHE A 261 -8.24 11.51 10.21
C PHE A 261 -8.85 12.77 10.81
N GLU A 262 -9.80 12.65 11.73
CA GLU A 262 -10.36 13.80 12.44
C GLU A 262 -9.32 14.47 13.37
N LYS A 263 -8.49 13.69 14.07
CA LYS A 263 -7.39 14.21 14.91
C LYS A 263 -6.31 14.90 14.06
N PHE A 264 -6.00 14.35 12.88
CA PHE A 264 -4.94 14.86 12.03
C PHE A 264 -5.35 15.97 11.05
N LYS A 265 -6.64 16.22 10.83
CA LYS A 265 -7.11 17.19 9.80
C LYS A 265 -6.55 18.62 9.95
N ASN A 266 -6.19 19.02 11.17
CA ASN A 266 -5.70 20.37 11.47
C ASN A 266 -4.17 20.43 11.56
N PHE A 267 -3.49 19.28 11.57
CA PHE A 267 -2.02 19.26 11.53
C PHE A 267 -1.53 19.50 10.12
N LYS A 268 -0.47 20.28 10.03
CA LYS A 268 0.29 20.47 8.80
C LYS A 268 1.42 19.46 8.73
N THR A 269 1.96 19.28 7.54
CA THR A 269 3.06 18.34 7.31
C THR A 269 4.30 18.71 8.14
N GLU A 270 4.56 19.98 8.41
CA GLU A 270 5.67 20.44 9.26
C GLU A 270 5.46 20.21 10.76
N ASP A 271 4.22 19.98 11.20
CA ASP A 271 3.91 19.79 12.61
C ASP A 271 4.33 18.37 13.04
N LYS A 272 5.24 18.29 14.00
CA LYS A 272 5.76 17.03 14.51
C LYS A 272 4.80 16.39 15.52
N GLN A 273 4.25 15.24 15.18
CA GLN A 273 3.38 14.45 16.07
C GLN A 273 4.10 13.22 16.60
N GLU A 274 3.70 12.75 17.78
CA GLU A 274 4.25 11.54 18.40
C GLU A 274 3.14 10.54 18.68
N PHE A 275 3.29 9.32 18.16
CA PHE A 275 2.54 8.17 18.66
C PHE A 275 3.32 7.56 19.81
N GLU A 276 2.72 7.48 21.00
CA GLU A 276 3.31 6.74 22.12
C GLU A 276 2.57 5.42 22.33
N VAL A 277 3.30 4.31 22.32
CA VAL A 277 2.76 2.98 22.66
C VAL A 277 3.26 2.60 24.04
N LYS A 278 2.32 2.43 24.96
CA LYS A 278 2.60 2.02 26.34
C LYS A 278 2.23 0.56 26.53
N ILE A 279 3.18 -0.24 26.98
CA ILE A 279 3.00 -1.66 27.29
C ILE A 279 2.97 -1.83 28.80
N SER A 280 2.00 -2.59 29.31
CA SER A 280 1.96 -2.94 30.72
C SER A 280 3.14 -3.82 31.13
N LYS A 281 3.49 -3.76 32.42
CA LYS A 281 4.62 -4.52 32.99
C LYS A 281 4.58 -6.03 32.74
N ASP A 282 3.38 -6.60 32.66
CA ASP A 282 3.12 -8.03 32.42
C ASP A 282 2.89 -8.35 30.92
N ASN A 283 3.08 -7.38 30.03
CA ASN A 283 2.89 -7.48 28.57
C ASN A 283 1.47 -7.88 28.12
N SER A 284 0.47 -7.75 28.99
CA SER A 284 -0.92 -8.14 28.69
C SER A 284 -1.76 -7.01 28.10
N VAL A 285 -1.32 -5.77 28.25
CA VAL A 285 -2.03 -4.56 27.78
C VAL A 285 -1.10 -3.69 26.95
N LEU A 286 -1.65 -3.14 25.87
CA LEU A 286 -0.97 -2.22 24.97
C LEU A 286 -1.93 -1.06 24.67
N GLU A 287 -1.49 0.16 24.94
CA GLU A 287 -2.27 1.39 24.79
C GLU A 287 -1.58 2.34 23.81
N LEU A 288 -2.38 3.06 23.01
CA LEU A 288 -1.87 4.03 22.04
C LEU A 288 -2.28 5.45 22.44
N TYR A 289 -1.32 6.36 22.37
CA TYR A 289 -1.48 7.78 22.62
C TYR A 289 -1.02 8.57 21.40
N LEU A 290 -1.60 9.74 21.21
CA LEU A 290 -1.16 10.76 20.26
C LEU A 290 -0.84 12.03 21.06
N ASN A 291 0.43 12.40 21.11
CA ASN A 291 0.92 13.56 21.86
C ASN A 291 0.45 13.57 23.34
N ASN A 292 0.61 12.46 24.05
CA ASN A 292 0.16 12.22 25.43
C ASN A 292 -1.36 12.16 25.64
N GLU A 293 -2.18 12.25 24.60
CA GLU A 293 -3.63 12.01 24.70
C GLU A 293 -3.97 10.58 24.29
N PRO A 294 -4.80 9.84 25.07
CA PRO A 294 -5.26 8.52 24.67
C PRO A 294 -5.94 8.56 23.29
N LEU A 295 -5.60 7.61 22.43
CA LEU A 295 -6.19 7.47 21.11
C LEU A 295 -7.15 6.27 21.07
N GLU A 296 -8.40 6.52 20.68
CA GLU A 296 -9.38 5.46 20.43
C GLU A 296 -8.98 4.63 19.20
N VAL A 297 -8.97 3.31 19.36
CA VAL A 297 -8.57 2.33 18.34
C VAL A 297 -9.66 1.28 18.20
N ASP A 298 -9.79 0.68 17.02
CA ASP A 298 -10.82 -0.33 16.75
C ASP A 298 -10.58 -1.63 17.54
N SER A 299 -9.31 -2.05 17.64
CA SER A 299 -8.91 -3.16 18.49
C SER A 299 -7.40 -3.19 18.72
N VAL A 300 -7.00 -3.86 19.80
CA VAL A 300 -5.61 -4.20 20.11
C VAL A 300 -5.52 -5.71 20.26
N ARG A 301 -4.47 -6.31 19.72
CA ARG A 301 -4.23 -7.75 19.81
C ARG A 301 -2.78 -8.01 20.16
N ILE A 302 -2.54 -8.90 21.11
CA ILE A 302 -1.21 -9.34 21.52
C ILE A 302 -1.11 -10.84 21.29
N TYR A 303 -0.03 -11.26 20.65
CA TYR A 303 0.26 -12.63 20.28
C TYR A 303 1.64 -13.02 20.81
N LYS A 304 1.88 -14.32 20.93
CA LYS A 304 3.25 -14.83 21.08
C LYS A 304 4.03 -14.50 19.80
N GLY A 305 5.22 -13.93 19.95
CA GLY A 305 6.09 -13.61 18.81
C GLY A 305 6.52 -14.87 18.06
N SER A 306 6.62 -14.77 16.74
CA SER A 306 7.00 -15.88 15.85
C SER A 306 8.32 -15.65 15.10
N VAL A 307 8.91 -14.46 15.23
CA VAL A 307 10.18 -14.09 14.61
C VAL A 307 11.28 -14.08 15.68
N SER A 308 12.46 -14.56 15.31
CA SER A 308 13.66 -14.51 16.15
C SER A 308 14.60 -13.44 15.63
N TYR A 309 15.15 -12.64 16.54
CA TYR A 309 16.01 -11.51 16.22
C TYR A 309 17.38 -11.69 16.83
N LYS A 310 18.42 -11.24 16.14
CA LYS A 310 19.77 -11.15 16.71
C LYS A 310 19.75 -10.18 17.89
N GLY A 311 20.26 -10.63 19.03
CA GLY A 311 20.15 -9.87 20.28
C GLY A 311 18.79 -10.01 20.98
N SER A 312 17.95 -10.97 20.57
CA SER A 312 16.87 -11.51 21.40
C SER A 312 17.42 -12.15 22.69
N TYR A 313 16.62 -12.19 23.74
CA TYR A 313 16.96 -12.89 24.98
C TYR A 313 17.03 -14.42 24.83
N HIS A 314 16.60 -14.97 23.69
CA HIS A 314 16.70 -16.40 23.39
C HIS A 314 18.09 -16.83 22.87
N PHE A 315 18.97 -15.88 22.54
CA PHE A 315 20.33 -16.12 22.02
C PHE A 315 21.43 -15.78 23.02
#